data_AF-A0A2D7QXA8-F1
#
_entry.id   AF-A0A2D7QXA8-F1
#
_cell.length_a   1.000
_cell.length_b   1.000
_cell.length_c   1.000
_cell.angle_alpha   90.00
_cell.angle_beta   90.00
_cell.angle_gamma   90.00
#
_symmetry.space_group_name_H-M   'P 1'
#
loop_
_entity.id
_entity.type
_entity.pdbx_description
1 polymer ?
#
loop_
_entity_poly.entity_id
_entity_poly.type
_entity_poly.pdbx_seq_one_letter_code
_entity_poly.pdbx_strand_id
1 'polypeptide(L)' 'MKNLKSLALVLSLVPLSFSVFAAGGKVHLDHADTDIMDRASLQNGAKLFMNYCSGCHSISFMRYNRIGADL' A
#
# COMPACT_ATOMS: atom_id res chain seq x y z
N MET A 1 -2.20 -47.42 -10.27
CA MET A 1 -3.37 -47.01 -9.43
C MET A 1 -3.06 -45.92 -8.42
N LYS A 2 -1.92 -45.93 -7.71
CA LYS A 2 -1.54 -44.85 -6.75
C LYS A 2 -1.53 -43.47 -7.42
N ASN A 3 -0.92 -43.38 -8.60
CA ASN A 3 -0.78 -42.13 -9.36
C ASN A 3 -2.13 -41.57 -9.86
N LEU A 4 -3.09 -42.46 -10.18
CA LEU A 4 -4.43 -42.07 -10.64
C LEU A 4 -5.27 -41.49 -9.50
N LYS A 5 -5.12 -42.02 -8.28
CA LYS A 5 -5.75 -41.48 -7.07
C LYS A 5 -5.18 -40.11 -6.68
N SER A 6 -3.85 -39.95 -6.79
CA SER A 6 -3.20 -38.66 -6.58
C SER A 6 -3.62 -37.61 -7.61
N LEU A 7 -3.76 -38.00 -8.89
CA LEU A 7 -4.23 -37.11 -9.94
C LEU A 7 -5.69 -36.67 -9.72
N ALA A 8 -6.56 -37.60 -9.32
CA ALA A 8 -7.95 -37.30 -8.98
C ALA A 8 -8.07 -36.36 -7.77
N LEU A 9 -7.22 -36.55 -6.75
CA LEU A 9 -7.16 -35.68 -5.58
C LEU A 9 -6.75 -34.25 -5.96
N VAL A 10 -5.68 -34.10 -6.74
CA VAL A 10 -5.23 -32.78 -7.23
C VAL A 10 -6.30 -32.10 -8.07
N LEU A 11 -6.94 -32.82 -8.99
CA LEU A 11 -7.97 -32.25 -9.87
C LEU A 11 -9.23 -31.81 -9.08
N SER A 12 -9.55 -32.49 -7.98
CA SER A 12 -10.67 -32.11 -7.09
C SER A 12 -10.39 -30.85 -6.26
N LEU A 13 -9.12 -30.50 -6.06
CA LEU A 13 -8.69 -29.33 -5.27
C LEU A 13 -8.54 -28.05 -6.10
N VAL A 14 -8.39 -28.16 -7.43
CA VAL A 14 -8.28 -27.02 -8.36
C VAL A 14 -9.47 -26.05 -8.29
N PRO A 15 -10.75 -26.49 -8.22
CA PRO A 15 -11.89 -25.56 -8.16
C PRO A 15 -11.92 -24.71 -6.90
N LEU A 16 -11.37 -25.20 -5.78
CA LEU A 16 -11.29 -24.47 -4.51
C LEU A 16 -10.33 -23.27 -4.60
N SER A 17 -9.36 -23.31 -5.53
CA SER A 17 -8.39 -22.22 -5.73
C SER A 17 -8.95 -21.04 -6.54
N PHE A 18 -10.02 -21.24 -7.32
CA PHE A 18 -10.61 -20.21 -8.17
C PHE A 18 -11.69 -19.35 -7.47
N SER A 19 -12.10 -19.71 -6.25
CA SER A 19 -13.16 -19.01 -5.51
C SER A 19 -12.70 -17.76 -4.76
N VAL A 20 -11.41 -17.42 -4.79
CA VAL A 20 -10.90 -16.18 -4.19
C VAL A 20 -11.09 -15.04 -5.19
N PHE A 21 -12.33 -14.59 -5.35
CA PHE A 21 -12.58 -13.26 -5.89
C PHE A 21 -12.08 -12.27 -4.84
N ALA A 22 -11.08 -11.46 -5.19
CA ALA A 22 -10.75 -10.27 -4.43
C ALA A 22 -12.00 -9.39 -4.42
N ALA A 23 -12.82 -9.53 -3.38
CA ALA A 23 -13.99 -8.71 -3.14
C ALA A 23 -13.51 -7.32 -2.72
N GLY A 24 -12.89 -6.60 -3.65
CA GLY A 24 -12.84 -5.15 -3.64
C GLY A 24 -14.28 -4.70 -3.83
N GLY A 25 -15.07 -4.79 -2.77
CA GLY A 25 -16.47 -4.41 -2.79
C GLY A 25 -16.58 -2.98 -3.33
N LYS A 26 -17.65 -2.72 -4.08
CA LYS A 26 -18.10 -1.36 -4.41
C LYS A 26 -18.64 -0.68 -3.14
N VAL A 27 -17.81 -0.61 -2.11
CA VAL A 27 -18.08 0.16 -0.90
C VAL A 27 -17.99 1.62 -1.30
N HIS A 28 -18.96 2.41 -0.87
CA HIS A 28 -18.90 3.85 -1.07
C HIS A 28 -17.65 4.38 -0.37
N LEU A 29 -16.77 5.03 -1.14
CA LEU A 29 -15.60 5.72 -0.63
C LEU A 29 -15.87 7.21 -0.74
N ASP A 30 -15.66 7.92 0.36
CA ASP A 30 -15.69 9.37 0.35
C ASP A 30 -14.51 9.92 -0.45
N HIS A 31 -14.71 11.09 -1.07
CA HIS A 31 -13.60 11.80 -1.68
C HIS A 31 -12.72 12.41 -0.59
N ALA A 32 -11.40 12.25 -0.69
CA ALA A 32 -10.48 12.69 0.35
C ALA A 32 -10.23 14.21 0.37
N ASP A 33 -10.64 14.93 -0.69
CA ASP A 33 -10.53 16.40 -0.83
C ASP A 33 -9.19 17.00 -0.39
N THR A 34 -8.09 16.25 -0.59
CA THR A 34 -6.77 16.62 -0.06
C THR A 34 -5.97 17.43 -1.08
N ASP A 35 -5.54 18.65 -0.70
CA ASP A 35 -4.62 19.44 -1.52
C ASP A 35 -3.17 19.06 -1.22
N ILE A 36 -2.56 18.32 -2.16
CA ILE A 36 -1.16 17.91 -2.08
C ILE A 36 -0.16 19.04 -2.42
N MET A 37 -0.65 20.23 -2.75
CA MET A 37 0.15 21.42 -3.05
C MET A 37 0.10 22.47 -1.93
N ASP A 38 -0.64 22.21 -0.84
CA ASP A 38 -0.67 23.09 0.33
C ASP A 38 0.71 23.12 1.03
N ARG A 39 1.49 24.15 0.72
CA ARG A 39 2.84 24.35 1.27
C ARG A 39 2.86 24.48 2.78
N ALA A 40 1.85 25.10 3.40
CA ALA A 40 1.83 25.25 4.86
C ALA A 40 1.67 23.90 5.54
N SER A 41 0.76 23.06 5.02
CA SER A 41 0.59 21.67 5.48
C SER A 41 1.86 20.84 5.26
N LEU A 42 2.46 20.93 4.07
CA LEU A 42 3.69 20.19 3.74
C LEU A 42 4.89 20.62 4.62
N GLN A 43 5.06 21.92 4.88
CA GLN A 43 6.09 22.45 5.79
C GLN A 43 5.88 21.94 7.23
N ASN A 44 4.63 21.91 7.70
CA ASN A 44 4.30 21.34 9.00
C ASN A 44 4.68 19.84 9.08
N GLY A 45 4.35 19.06 8.05
CA GLY A 45 4.73 17.66 7.95
C GLY A 45 6.25 17.45 7.96
N ALA A 46 7.00 18.25 7.20
CA ALA A 46 8.46 18.21 7.18
C ALA A 46 9.06 18.52 8.55
N LYS A 47 8.53 19.54 9.26
CA LYS A 47 8.94 19.87 10.63
C LYS A 47 8.72 18.71 11.60
N LEU A 48 7.54 18.08 11.55
CA LEU A 48 7.21 16.94 12.41
C LEU A 48 8.14 15.75 12.15
N PHE A 49 8.36 15.42 10.86
CA PHE A 49 9.25 14.33 10.49
C PHE A 49 10.66 14.56 11.03
N MET A 50 11.22 15.75 10.82
CA MET A 50 12.58 16.06 11.27
C MET A 50 12.70 16.05 12.79
N ASN A 51 11.73 16.62 13.51
CA ASN A 51 11.79 16.76 14.96
C ASN A 51 11.52 15.45 15.72
N TYR A 52 10.72 14.54 15.16
CA TYR A 52 10.20 13.39 15.93
C TYR A 52 10.36 12.03 15.25
N CYS A 53 10.39 11.97 13.91
CA CYS A 53 10.37 10.69 13.19
C CYS A 53 11.76 10.28 12.70
N SER A 54 12.59 11.25 12.31
CA SER A 54 13.90 11.04 11.67
C SER A 54 14.91 10.26 12.51
N GLY A 55 14.71 10.18 13.83
CA GLY A 55 15.55 9.40 14.73
C GLY A 55 15.40 7.88 14.59
N CYS A 56 14.25 7.40 14.11
CA CYS A 56 13.96 5.96 13.96
C CYS A 56 13.51 5.56 12.54
N HIS A 57 12.89 6.48 11.80
CA HIS A 57 12.35 6.23 10.46
C HIS A 57 13.14 6.99 9.39
N SER A 58 13.34 6.35 8.24
CA SER A 58 13.97 6.95 7.08
C SER A 58 12.93 7.29 6.00
N ILE A 59 13.24 8.31 5.21
CA ILE A 59 12.54 8.65 3.96
C ILE A 59 13.48 8.38 2.79
N SER A 60 13.93 7.12 2.67
CA SER A 60 15.07 6.72 1.82
C SER A 60 14.97 7.11 0.34
N PHE A 61 13.76 7.35 -0.18
CA PHE A 61 13.53 7.74 -1.56
C PHE A 61 13.25 9.24 -1.76
N MET A 62 13.22 10.03 -0.68
CA MET A 62 13.04 11.47 -0.72
C MET A 62 14.37 12.20 -0.47
N ARG A 63 14.74 13.08 -1.38
CA ARG A 63 15.97 13.89 -1.26
C ARG A 63 15.66 15.20 -0.53
N TYR A 64 16.46 15.54 0.47
CA TYR A 64 16.29 16.81 1.20
C TYR A 64 16.33 18.05 0.31
N ASN A 65 17.17 18.06 -0.74
CA ASN A 65 17.18 19.15 -1.72
C ASN A 65 15.86 19.30 -2.47
N ARG A 66 15.14 18.19 -2.70
CA ARG A 66 13.83 18.24 -3.35
C ARG A 66 12.77 18.80 -2.40
N ILE A 67 12.80 18.38 -1.14
CA ILE A 67 11.93 18.95 -0.08
C ILE A 67 12.15 20.47 0.00
N GLY A 68 13.40 20.95 0.03
CA GLY A 68 13.68 22.38 0.09
C GLY A 68 13.33 23.16 -1.19
N ALA A 69 13.25 22.52 -2.35
CA ALA A 69 12.85 23.16 -3.61
C ALA A 69 11.32 23.24 -3.78
N ASP A 70 10.60 22.27 -3.18
CA ASP A 70 9.15 22.14 -3.31
C ASP A 70 8.37 22.94 -2.24
N LEU A 71 9.02 23.26 -1.11
CA LEU A 71 8.48 24.06 0.00
C LEU A 71 8.85 25.55 -0.13
#